data_AF-A0A835RQG7-F1
#
_entry.id   AF-A0A835RQG7-F1
#
_cell.length_a   1.000
_cell.length_b   1.000
_cell.length_c   1.000
_cell.angle_alpha   90.00
_cell.angle_beta   90.00
_cell.angle_gamma   90.00
#
_symmetry.space_group_name_H-M   'P 1'
#
loop_
_entity.id
_entity.type
_entity.pdbx_description
1 polymer ?
#
loop_
_entity_poly.entity_id
_entity_poly.type
_entity_poly.pdbx_seq_one_letter_code
_entity_poly.pdbx_strand_id
1 'polypeptide(L)'
;MLLRDAFVLDFVRDNENVVLSYGPCQFPTLGFIVERYWEIQAHEPEEFWTINCSHASEDGTASFSWMRGHLFDYTCAVILYEMCVEEPMATVVDVKNKEKLKYPPYPLSTLELQKRASRYFRMSSEHTMKVAEELYQAGFISYPRTETDGFSVNTDLQVCTLIFY
;
A
#
# COMPACT_ATOMS: atom_id res chain seq x y z
N MET A 1 -28.80 -8.91 -12.91
CA MET A 1 -29.73 -8.64 -14.04
C MET A 1 -28.87 -8.24 -15.22
N LEU A 2 -29.00 -8.88 -16.39
CA LEU A 2 -28.27 -8.48 -17.59
C LEU A 2 -28.89 -7.16 -18.07
N LEU A 3 -28.08 -6.11 -18.23
CA LEU A 3 -28.55 -4.78 -18.64
C LEU A 3 -28.38 -4.53 -20.14
N ARG A 4 -28.19 -5.60 -20.92
CA ARG A 4 -28.00 -5.52 -22.37
C ARG A 4 -29.13 -4.76 -23.07
N ASP A 5 -30.37 -4.92 -22.61
CA ASP A 5 -31.55 -4.29 -23.22
C ASP A 5 -31.81 -2.86 -22.68
N ALA A 6 -31.13 -2.46 -21.61
CA ALA A 6 -31.26 -1.14 -21.00
C ALA A 6 -30.28 -0.10 -21.56
N PHE A 7 -29.21 -0.55 -22.24
CA PHE A 7 -28.19 0.32 -22.82
C PHE A 7 -27.95 -0.02 -24.29
N VAL A 8 -28.00 1.00 -25.15
CA VAL A 8 -27.57 0.88 -26.54
C VAL A 8 -26.04 1.01 -26.56
N LEU A 9 -25.35 -0.05 -26.95
CA LEU A 9 -23.89 -0.08 -27.08
C LEU A 9 -23.51 0.04 -28.56
N ASP A 10 -23.29 1.27 -29.04
CA ASP A 10 -23.05 1.59 -30.46
C ASP A 10 -21.72 1.04 -31.04
N PHE A 11 -20.87 0.45 -30.22
CA PHE A 11 -19.51 0.01 -30.57
C PHE A 11 -19.36 -1.51 -30.72
N VAL A 12 -20.43 -2.29 -30.50
CA VAL A 12 -20.38 -3.74 -30.65
C VAL A 12 -20.53 -4.09 -32.13
N ARG A 13 -19.45 -4.58 -32.76
CA ARG A 13 -19.54 -5.23 -34.07
C ARG A 13 -20.50 -6.42 -33.95
N ASP A 14 -21.41 -6.59 -34.92
CA ASP A 14 -22.54 -7.54 -34.95
C ASP A 14 -22.25 -9.03 -34.60
N ASN A 15 -20.99 -9.41 -34.32
CA ASN A 15 -20.57 -10.78 -34.08
C ASN A 15 -19.89 -11.05 -32.71
N GLU A 16 -19.83 -10.07 -31.79
CA GLU A 16 -19.32 -10.29 -30.44
C GLU A 16 -20.46 -10.37 -29.41
N ASN A 17 -20.57 -11.51 -28.72
CA ASN A 17 -21.48 -11.69 -27.59
C ASN A 17 -20.97 -10.92 -26.36
N VAL A 18 -21.23 -9.62 -26.33
CA VAL A 18 -20.90 -8.76 -25.19
C VAL A 18 -21.90 -8.98 -24.06
N VAL A 19 -21.41 -9.42 -22.91
CA VAL A 19 -22.18 -9.58 -21.68
C VAL A 19 -22.04 -8.32 -20.84
N LEU A 20 -23.07 -7.48 -20.82
CA LEU A 20 -23.16 -6.33 -19.91
C LEU A 20 -23.94 -6.72 -18.65
N SER A 21 -23.22 -6.87 -17.55
CA SER A 21 -23.79 -7.14 -16.22
C SER A 21 -23.72 -5.92 -15.32
N TYR A 22 -24.72 -5.77 -14.46
CA TYR A 22 -24.71 -4.81 -13.36
C TYR A 22 -25.02 -5.52 -12.04
N GLY A 23 -24.30 -5.12 -11.01
CA GLY A 23 -24.52 -5.55 -9.64
C GLY A 23 -24.23 -4.42 -8.65
N PRO A 24 -25.00 -4.31 -7.55
CA PRO A 24 -24.87 -3.21 -6.59
C PRO A 24 -23.51 -3.20 -5.87
N CYS A 25 -22.80 -4.33 -5.81
CA CYS A 25 -21.43 -4.42 -5.30
C CYS A 25 -20.39 -4.34 -6.44
N GLN A 26 -20.66 -4.97 -7.59
CA GLN A 26 -19.76 -4.98 -8.74
C GLN A 26 -19.49 -3.56 -9.29
N PHE A 27 -20.53 -2.73 -9.35
CA PHE A 27 -20.44 -1.38 -9.89
C PHE A 27 -19.53 -0.45 -9.06
N PRO A 28 -19.72 -0.30 -7.73
CA PRO A 28 -18.79 0.50 -6.92
C PRO A 28 -17.38 -0.09 -6.86
N THR A 29 -17.21 -1.43 -6.90
CA THR A 29 -15.87 -2.04 -6.97
C THR A 29 -15.13 -1.64 -8.25
N LEU A 30 -15.80 -1.66 -9.40
CA LEU A 30 -15.22 -1.14 -10.65
C LEU A 30 -14.96 0.36 -10.55
N GLY A 31 -15.83 1.10 -9.87
CA GLY A 31 -15.69 2.53 -9.57
C GLY A 31 -14.33 2.90 -9.00
N PHE A 32 -13.85 2.18 -7.97
CA PHE A 32 -12.52 2.44 -7.39
C PHE A 32 -11.36 2.29 -8.39
N ILE A 33 -11.48 1.35 -9.33
CA ILE A 33 -10.45 1.11 -10.35
C ILE A 33 -10.46 2.25 -11.37
N VAL A 34 -11.65 2.65 -11.82
CA VAL A 34 -11.84 3.73 -12.81
C VAL A 34 -11.43 5.08 -12.22
N GLU A 35 -11.79 5.35 -10.97
CA GLU A 35 -11.39 6.56 -10.23
C GLU A 35 -9.87 6.66 -10.17
N ARG A 36 -9.18 5.61 -9.71
CA ARG A 36 -7.71 5.60 -9.68
C ARG A 36 -7.10 5.74 -11.08
N TYR A 37 -7.72 5.17 -12.10
CA TYR A 37 -7.27 5.35 -13.49
C TYR A 37 -7.35 6.82 -13.91
N TRP A 38 -8.47 7.50 -13.64
CA TRP A 38 -8.61 8.93 -13.94
C TRP A 38 -7.66 9.80 -13.12
N GLU A 39 -7.44 9.51 -11.84
CA GLU A 39 -6.43 10.20 -11.03
C GLU A 39 -5.04 10.12 -11.67
N ILE A 40 -4.65 8.95 -12.17
CA ILE A 40 -3.37 8.75 -12.85
C ILE A 40 -3.33 9.49 -14.19
N GLN A 41 -4.42 9.50 -14.96
CA GLN A 41 -4.48 10.21 -16.25
C GLN A 41 -4.49 11.73 -16.09
N ALA A 42 -5.11 12.23 -15.03
CA ALA A 42 -5.19 13.66 -14.71
C ALA A 42 -3.95 14.17 -13.97
N HIS A 43 -3.04 13.28 -13.55
CA HIS A 43 -1.81 13.67 -12.88
C HIS A 43 -0.84 14.30 -13.87
N GLU A 44 -0.59 15.61 -13.71
CA GLU A 44 0.46 16.34 -14.40
C GLU A 44 1.72 16.37 -13.51
N PRO A 45 2.82 15.70 -13.89
CA PRO A 45 4.05 15.72 -13.09
C PRO A 45 4.67 17.11 -13.06
N GLU A 46 5.00 17.60 -11.86
CA GLU A 46 5.66 18.88 -11.65
C GLU A 46 7.14 18.67 -11.27
N GLU A 47 8.02 19.48 -11.85
CA GLU A 47 9.44 19.47 -11.49
C GLU A 47 9.65 20.08 -10.10
N PHE A 48 10.50 19.44 -9.29
CA PHE A 48 10.89 19.94 -7.99
C PHE A 48 12.37 19.71 -7.74
N TRP A 49 12.93 20.54 -6.86
CA TRP A 49 14.35 20.54 -6.50
C TRP A 49 14.51 20.34 -5.00
N THR A 50 15.50 19.55 -4.62
CA THR A 50 15.89 19.31 -3.23
C THR A 50 17.40 19.42 -3.08
N ILE A 51 17.86 19.88 -1.92
CA ILE A 51 19.27 20.04 -1.62
C ILE A 51 19.69 18.90 -0.69
N ASN A 52 20.48 17.96 -1.20
CA ASN A 52 21.00 16.85 -0.41
C ASN A 52 22.45 17.14 0.00
N CYS A 53 22.77 16.90 1.27
CA CYS A 53 24.14 17.01 1.79
C CYS A 53 24.61 15.63 2.26
N SER A 54 25.82 15.24 1.87
CA SER A 54 26.42 13.96 2.28
C SER A 54 27.80 14.20 2.88
N HIS A 55 28.11 13.49 3.97
CA HIS A 55 29.40 13.52 4.62
C HIS A 55 30.00 12.12 4.63
N ALA A 56 31.20 11.96 4.05
CA ALA A 56 31.94 10.71 4.03
C ALA A 56 32.92 10.66 5.22
N SER A 57 32.85 9.58 6.00
CA SER A 57 33.75 9.25 7.10
C SER A 57 34.33 7.85 6.89
N GLU A 58 35.28 7.44 7.74
CA GLU A 58 35.87 6.09 7.73
C GLU A 58 34.81 4.99 7.94
N ASP A 59 33.76 5.29 8.72
CA ASP A 59 32.65 4.37 9.04
C ASP A 59 31.56 4.32 7.96
N GLY A 60 31.65 5.16 6.91
CA GLY A 60 30.69 5.23 5.81
C GLY A 60 30.22 6.64 5.47
N THR A 61 29.21 6.73 4.60
CA THR A 61 28.64 8.01 4.14
C THR A 61 27.31 8.28 4.80
N ALA A 62 27.21 9.38 5.54
CA ALA A 62 25.96 9.88 6.10
C ALA A 62 25.28 10.84 5.11
N SER A 63 23.98 10.64 4.86
CA SER A 63 23.17 11.53 4.02
C SER A 63 22.17 12.31 4.87
N PHE A 64 22.11 13.62 4.67
CA PHE A 64 21.23 14.54 5.38
C PHE A 64 20.13 15.04 4.44
N SER A 65 18.89 14.91 4.90
CA SER A 65 17.71 15.39 4.17
C SER A 65 17.44 16.85 4.50
N TRP A 66 17.09 17.64 3.49
CA TRP A 66 16.77 19.05 3.69
C TRP A 66 15.52 19.23 4.56
N MET A 67 15.61 20.06 5.60
CA MET A 67 14.48 20.34 6.51
C MET A 67 13.25 20.90 5.79
N ARG A 68 13.43 21.62 4.66
CA ARG A 68 12.33 22.17 3.86
C ARG A 68 11.70 21.16 2.90
N GLY A 69 12.28 19.96 2.77
CA GLY A 69 11.83 18.96 1.81
C GLY A 69 12.28 19.29 0.38
N HIS A 70 11.41 19.93 -0.40
CA HIS A 70 11.64 20.31 -1.79
C HIS A 70 11.03 21.68 -2.11
N LEU A 71 11.46 22.28 -3.23
CA LEU A 71 10.88 23.49 -3.82
C LEU A 71 10.47 23.23 -5.27
N PHE A 72 9.38 23.86 -5.71
CA PHE A 72 8.92 23.87 -7.10
C PHE A 72 9.42 25.09 -7.90
N ASP A 73 10.24 25.94 -7.29
CA ASP A 73 10.87 27.06 -7.98
C ASP A 73 12.37 26.82 -8.08
N TYR A 74 12.86 26.72 -9.31
CA TYR A 74 14.27 26.46 -9.59
C TYR A 74 15.17 27.59 -9.07
N THR A 75 14.78 28.85 -9.29
CA THR A 75 15.59 30.01 -8.93
C THR A 75 15.78 30.10 -7.42
N CYS A 76 14.71 29.89 -6.64
CA CYS A 76 14.78 29.82 -5.19
C CYS A 76 15.67 28.65 -4.71
N ALA A 77 15.55 27.48 -5.33
CA ALA A 77 16.37 26.33 -4.97
C ALA A 77 17.86 26.56 -5.25
N VAL A 78 18.19 27.19 -6.39
CA VAL A 78 19.57 27.52 -6.77
C VAL A 78 20.17 28.56 -5.85
N ILE A 79 19.45 29.65 -5.53
CA ILE A 79 19.96 30.68 -4.62
C ILE A 79 20.31 30.07 -3.25
N LEU A 80 19.43 29.21 -2.72
CA LEU A 80 19.68 28.54 -1.44
C LEU A 80 20.84 27.55 -1.54
N TYR A 81 20.99 26.87 -2.67
CA TYR A 81 22.12 25.98 -2.93
C TYR A 81 23.45 26.75 -3.02
N GLU A 82 23.49 27.88 -3.73
CA GLU A 82 24.67 28.75 -3.84
C GLU A 82 25.12 29.24 -2.46
N MET A 83 24.18 29.68 -1.61
CA MET A 83 24.48 30.05 -0.22
C MET A 83 25.12 28.89 0.58
N CYS A 84 24.67 27.65 0.36
CA CYS A 84 25.28 26.47 1.01
C CYS A 84 26.66 26.11 0.43
N VAL A 85 26.94 26.42 -0.83
CA VAL A 85 28.26 26.19 -1.45
C VAL A 85 29.26 27.27 -1.04
N GLU A 86 28.82 28.51 -0.87
CA GLU A 86 29.64 29.61 -0.35
C GLU A 86 30.08 29.37 1.09
N GLU A 87 29.18 28.85 1.94
CA GLU A 87 29.49 28.47 3.33
C GLU A 87 29.22 26.97 3.57
N PRO A 88 30.14 26.07 3.13
CA PRO A 88 29.90 24.62 3.18
C PRO A 88 30.11 24.01 4.57
N MET A 89 30.56 24.80 5.57
CA MET A 89 30.89 24.30 6.89
C MET A 89 29.62 24.02 7.70
N ALA A 90 29.23 22.74 7.77
CA ALA A 90 28.09 22.31 8.56
C ALA A 90 28.41 22.31 10.07
N THR A 91 27.48 22.80 10.89
CA THR A 91 27.55 22.72 12.35
C THR A 91 26.42 21.83 12.87
N VAL A 92 26.75 20.91 13.77
CA VAL A 92 25.73 20.09 14.45
C VAL A 92 24.96 20.95 15.43
N VAL A 93 23.68 21.21 15.13
CA VAL A 93 22.81 22.05 15.96
C VAL A 93 22.13 21.26 17.07
N ASP A 94 21.72 20.01 16.78
CA ASP A 94 20.91 19.19 17.70
C ASP A 94 21.11 17.70 17.40
N VAL A 95 21.22 16.89 18.47
CA VAL A 95 21.31 15.42 18.38
C VAL A 95 20.24 14.83 19.29
N LYS A 96 19.15 14.35 18.68
CA LYS A 96 18.04 13.71 19.39
C LYS A 96 18.08 12.20 19.21
N ASN A 97 18.25 11.49 20.31
CA ASN A 97 18.01 10.06 20.35
C ASN A 97 16.61 9.79 20.93
N LYS A 98 15.79 9.06 20.19
CA LYS A 98 14.46 8.62 20.62
C LYS A 98 14.34 7.14 20.37
N GLU A 99 14.03 6.39 21.42
CA GLU A 99 13.67 4.99 21.29
C GLU A 99 12.38 4.87 20.45
N LYS A 100 12.43 4.06 19.39
CA LYS A 100 11.27 3.72 18.58
C LYS A 100 10.85 2.30 18.90
N LEU A 101 9.64 2.14 19.44
CA LEU A 101 9.04 0.83 19.65
C LEU A 101 8.50 0.30 18.31
N LYS A 102 8.89 -0.93 17.97
CA LYS A 102 8.27 -1.69 16.89
C LYS A 102 7.31 -2.70 17.49
N TYR A 103 6.02 -2.44 17.36
CA TYR A 103 4.98 -3.32 17.90
C TYR A 103 4.88 -4.62 17.10
N PRO A 104 4.53 -5.74 17.76
CA PRO A 104 4.19 -6.97 17.04
C PRO A 104 2.94 -6.76 16.17
N PRO A 105 2.76 -7.56 15.10
CA PRO A 105 1.55 -7.49 14.30
C PRO A 105 0.33 -7.91 15.14
N TYR A 106 -0.82 -7.36 14.78
CA TYR A 106 -2.10 -7.84 15.29
C TYR A 106 -2.36 -9.29 14.84
N PRO A 107 -3.21 -10.03 15.58
CA PRO A 107 -3.83 -11.26 15.11
C PRO A 107 -4.36 -11.13 13.67
N LEU A 108 -4.25 -12.23 12.92
CA LEU A 108 -4.48 -12.20 11.49
C LEU A 108 -5.98 -12.36 11.17
N SER A 109 -6.61 -11.29 10.69
CA SER A 109 -8.00 -11.31 10.21
C SER A 109 -8.09 -11.76 8.73
N THR A 110 -9.31 -12.02 8.24
CA THR A 110 -9.54 -12.42 6.83
C THR A 110 -9.00 -11.40 5.84
N LEU A 111 -9.24 -10.12 6.11
CA LEU A 111 -8.84 -9.03 5.23
C LEU A 111 -7.31 -8.94 5.16
N GLU A 112 -6.65 -9.01 6.31
CA GLU A 112 -5.18 -8.96 6.38
C GLU A 112 -4.53 -10.21 5.78
N LEU A 113 -5.16 -11.39 5.93
CA LEU A 113 -4.73 -12.61 5.23
C LEU A 113 -4.73 -12.40 3.72
N GLN A 114 -5.86 -11.95 3.15
CA GLN A 114 -5.99 -11.77 1.70
C GLN A 114 -5.02 -10.71 1.16
N LYS A 115 -4.86 -9.58 1.87
CA LYS A 115 -3.89 -8.54 1.51
C LYS A 115 -2.45 -9.06 1.52
N ARG A 116 -2.05 -9.77 2.58
CA ARG A 116 -0.70 -10.35 2.69
C ARG A 116 -0.47 -11.44 1.66
N ALA A 117 -1.46 -12.29 1.41
CA ALA A 117 -1.35 -13.35 0.41
C ALA A 117 -1.20 -12.78 -1.01
N SER A 118 -1.95 -11.74 -1.35
CA SER A 118 -1.77 -11.02 -2.62
C SER A 118 -0.38 -10.37 -2.70
N ARG A 119 0.05 -9.65 -1.66
CA ARG A 119 1.33 -8.94 -1.64
C ARG A 119 2.56 -9.85 -1.69
N TYR A 120 2.56 -10.94 -0.91
CA TYR A 120 3.74 -11.79 -0.71
C TYR A 120 3.69 -13.08 -1.54
N PHE A 121 2.52 -13.68 -1.72
CA PHE A 121 2.36 -14.95 -2.44
C PHE A 121 1.73 -14.80 -3.83
N ARG A 122 1.33 -13.58 -4.22
CA ARG A 122 0.68 -13.29 -5.51
C ARG A 122 -0.59 -14.12 -5.76
N MET A 123 -1.27 -14.50 -4.69
CA MET A 123 -2.53 -15.25 -4.76
C MET A 123 -3.71 -14.28 -4.87
N SER A 124 -4.70 -14.60 -5.71
CA SER A 124 -5.97 -13.88 -5.72
C SER A 124 -6.74 -14.14 -4.42
N SER A 125 -7.59 -13.20 -4.00
CA SER A 125 -8.41 -13.38 -2.79
C SER A 125 -9.24 -14.67 -2.82
N GLU A 126 -9.80 -15.03 -3.98
CA GLU A 126 -10.54 -16.28 -4.15
C GLU A 126 -9.66 -17.51 -3.92
N HIS A 127 -8.48 -17.56 -4.55
CA HIS A 127 -7.57 -18.68 -4.38
C HIS A 127 -7.04 -18.78 -2.95
N THR A 128 -6.72 -17.66 -2.31
CA THR A 128 -6.31 -17.61 -0.90
C THR A 128 -7.39 -18.19 0.01
N MET A 129 -8.65 -17.81 -0.18
CA MET A 129 -9.74 -18.32 0.66
C MET A 129 -9.97 -19.81 0.45
N LYS A 130 -9.86 -20.31 -0.79
CA LYS A 130 -9.98 -21.74 -1.08
C LYS A 130 -8.91 -22.55 -0.34
N VAL A 131 -7.65 -22.13 -0.42
CA VAL A 131 -6.54 -22.82 0.26
C VAL A 131 -6.70 -22.73 1.78
N ALA A 132 -7.12 -21.58 2.32
CA ALA A 132 -7.36 -21.43 3.74
C ALA A 132 -8.50 -22.36 4.23
N GLU A 133 -9.57 -22.52 3.45
CA GLU A 133 -10.64 -23.45 3.78
C GLU A 133 -10.17 -24.91 3.77
N GLU A 134 -9.34 -25.31 2.81
CA GLU A 134 -8.73 -26.65 2.77
C GLU A 134 -7.85 -26.90 4.00
N LEU A 135 -7.05 -25.92 4.42
CA LEU A 135 -6.22 -26.00 5.63
C LEU A 135 -7.04 -26.08 6.92
N TYR A 136 -8.16 -25.35 6.98
CA TYR A 136 -9.10 -25.41 8.09
C TYR A 136 -9.74 -26.80 8.19
N GLN A 137 -10.21 -27.36 7.07
CA GLN A 137 -10.80 -28.70 7.02
C GLN A 137 -9.80 -29.79 7.41
N ALA A 138 -8.52 -29.61 7.08
CA ALA A 138 -7.44 -30.51 7.50
C ALA A 138 -6.98 -30.30 8.96
N GLY A 139 -7.52 -29.30 9.67
CA GLY A 139 -7.22 -29.03 11.07
C GLY A 139 -5.90 -28.28 11.33
N PHE A 140 -5.30 -27.66 10.30
CA PHE A 140 -4.04 -26.92 10.44
C PHE A 140 -4.23 -25.49 10.96
N ILE A 141 -5.36 -24.86 10.65
CA ILE A 141 -5.66 -23.48 11.04
C ILE A 141 -7.06 -23.39 11.64
N SER A 142 -7.35 -22.32 12.39
CA SER A 142 -8.71 -21.97 12.80
C SER A 142 -9.53 -21.40 11.64
N TYR A 143 -10.82 -21.15 11.87
CA TYR A 143 -11.75 -20.73 10.82
C TYR A 143 -11.30 -19.42 10.14
N PRO A 144 -11.07 -19.41 8.81
CA PRO A 144 -10.37 -18.31 8.14
C PRO A 144 -11.27 -17.15 7.71
N ARG A 145 -12.56 -17.15 8.09
CA ARG A 145 -13.55 -16.11 7.75
C ARG A 145 -14.02 -15.40 9.02
N THR A 146 -13.21 -14.44 9.43
CA THR A 146 -13.38 -13.68 10.65
C THR A 146 -12.84 -12.24 10.53
N GLU A 147 -13.47 -11.34 11.27
CA GLU A 147 -13.12 -9.92 11.41
C GLU A 147 -12.46 -9.62 12.77
N THR A 148 -12.22 -10.63 13.62
CA THR A 148 -11.60 -10.40 14.93
C THR A 148 -10.11 -10.10 14.77
N ASP A 149 -9.61 -9.17 15.55
CA ASP A 149 -8.20 -8.77 15.58
C ASP A 149 -7.61 -8.91 16.99
N GLY A 150 -8.25 -9.73 17.82
CA GLY A 150 -7.89 -9.97 19.22
C GLY A 150 -8.11 -11.42 19.64
N PHE A 151 -7.20 -11.96 20.45
CA PHE A 151 -7.38 -13.27 21.07
C PHE A 151 -8.30 -13.17 22.29
N SER A 152 -9.22 -14.12 22.46
CA SER A 152 -10.00 -14.23 23.69
C SER A 152 -9.12 -14.65 24.87
N VAL A 153 -9.48 -14.23 26.09
CA VAL A 153 -8.71 -14.49 27.32
C VAL A 153 -8.48 -15.98 27.58
N ASN A 154 -9.36 -16.84 27.08
CA ASN A 154 -9.30 -18.30 27.26
C ASN A 154 -8.52 -19.02 26.14
N THR A 155 -7.92 -18.29 25.21
CA THR A 155 -7.20 -18.88 24.07
C THR A 155 -5.81 -19.33 24.53
N ASP A 156 -5.54 -20.63 24.46
CA ASP A 156 -4.18 -21.15 24.69
C ASP A 156 -3.30 -20.94 23.45
N LEU A 157 -2.45 -19.91 23.51
CA LEU A 157 -1.53 -19.55 22.44
C LEU A 157 -0.31 -20.48 22.35
N GLN A 158 -0.07 -21.37 23.32
CA GLN A 158 1.07 -22.29 23.28
C GLN A 158 0.79 -23.55 22.45
N VAL A 159 -0.50 -23.89 22.26
CA VAL A 159 -0.93 -25.14 21.60
C VAL A 159 -1.32 -24.92 20.13
N CYS A 160 -1.76 -23.71 19.76
CA CYS A 160 -2.28 -23.46 18.41
C CYS A 160 -1.21 -22.94 17.45
N THR A 161 -0.97 -23.67 16.36
CA THR A 161 0.11 -23.40 15.40
C THR A 161 -0.13 -22.16 14.54
N LEU A 162 -1.39 -21.85 14.17
CA LEU A 162 -1.79 -20.65 13.42
C LEU A 162 -3.27 -20.30 13.69
N ILE A 163 -3.53 -19.23 14.45
CA ILE A 163 -4.89 -18.77 14.76
C ILE A 163 -5.23 -17.54 13.89
N PHE A 164 -6.23 -17.70 13.04
CA PHE A 164 -7.11 -16.63 12.56
C PHE A 164 -8.25 -16.52 13.58
N TYR A 165 -8.41 -15.38 14.25
CA TYR A 165 -9.53 -15.19 15.18
C TYR A 165 -10.55 -14.27 14.59
#